data_AF-A0A3D3CK33-F1
#
_entry.id   AF-A0A3D3CK33-F1
#
_cell.length_a   1.000
_cell.length_b   1.000
_cell.length_c   1.000
_cell.angle_alpha   90.00
_cell.angle_beta   90.00
_cell.angle_gamma   90.00
#
_symmetry.space_group_name_H-M   'P 1'
#
loop_
_entity.id
_entity.type
_entity.pdbx_description
1 polymer ?
#
loop_
_entity_poly.entity_id
_entity_poly.type
_entity_poly.pdbx_seq_one_letter_code
_entity_poly.pdbx_strand_id
1 'polypeptide(L)'
;MVGGLSSAEAQQSDAAMKEVDKMRTEDRKEIYLAGGCFWGVEGYFQRIKGVLETDVGYANGASSQTTYEELKRTGHAETIRLTYDGGQVSLQEILEHYFRIIDPTSLNRQGNDWGTQYRTGIYYTDLVTGLAVQAFVAEKKKEYGKPVVVEVEPLQNYVSAEDYHQDYLKKNPFGYCHVDLALASEPLYDRSKFRKPSDEELRKSLTPLQYEVTQNEATEHPFTSEYDKFDEKGIYVDVVTGEPLFSSSEKYDAGCGWPSFTRPITGDSVEYRKDESLGMERIEVRSTQGDSHLGHVFEDGPKDQGGLRYCINGASLRFIALENMEKEGYGEYIPYVR
;
A
#
# COMPACT_ATOMS: atom_id res chain seq x y z
N MET A 1 28.03 0.73 2.25
CA MET A 1 27.46 1.75 1.35
C MET A 1 26.23 1.10 0.76
N VAL A 2 25.04 1.59 1.10
CA VAL A 2 23.80 1.12 0.45
C VAL A 2 23.95 1.47 -1.01
N GLY A 3 24.00 0.48 -1.89
CA GLY A 3 24.09 0.69 -3.33
C GLY A 3 22.77 1.30 -3.79
N GLY A 4 22.68 2.62 -3.80
CA GLY A 4 21.59 3.30 -4.48
C GLY A 4 21.71 3.03 -5.98
N LEU A 5 20.57 2.82 -6.63
CA LEU A 5 20.49 2.74 -8.09
C LEU A 5 21.24 3.93 -8.71
N SER A 6 22.04 3.65 -9.74
CA SER A 6 22.59 4.72 -10.58
C SER A 6 21.45 5.54 -11.20
N SER A 7 21.72 6.79 -11.58
CA SER A 7 20.70 7.65 -12.21
C SER A 7 20.10 7.05 -13.48
N ALA A 8 20.83 6.17 -14.17
CA ALA A 8 20.35 5.44 -15.34
C ALA A 8 19.41 4.28 -14.97
N GLU A 9 19.74 3.51 -13.92
CA GLU A 9 18.90 2.41 -13.43
C GLU A 9 17.59 2.94 -12.84
N ALA A 10 17.64 4.06 -12.11
CA ALA A 10 16.44 4.73 -11.60
C ALA A 10 15.52 5.20 -12.75
N GLN A 11 16.08 5.76 -13.83
CA GLN A 11 15.31 6.16 -15.01
C GLN A 11 14.68 4.98 -15.75
N GLN A 12 15.37 3.83 -15.81
CA GLN A 12 14.82 2.60 -16.39
C GLN A 12 13.70 2.03 -15.54
N SER A 13 13.85 2.06 -14.20
CA SER A 13 12.81 1.63 -13.26
C SER A 13 11.55 2.48 -13.35
N ASP A 14 11.70 3.81 -13.42
CA ASP A 14 10.57 4.74 -13.63
C ASP A 14 9.85 4.50 -14.97
N ALA A 15 10.59 4.15 -16.03
CA ALA A 15 10.01 3.86 -17.33
C ALA A 15 9.23 2.53 -17.32
N ALA A 16 9.79 1.49 -16.69
CA ALA A 16 9.14 0.19 -16.53
C ALA A 16 7.88 0.29 -15.66
N MET A 17 7.94 1.04 -14.55
CA MET A 17 6.78 1.33 -13.70
C MET A 17 5.61 1.93 -14.51
N LYS A 18 5.89 2.91 -15.38
CA LYS A 18 4.87 3.51 -16.24
C LYS A 18 4.26 2.53 -17.25
N GLU A 19 4.99 1.50 -17.64
CA GLU A 19 4.45 0.44 -18.50
C GLU A 19 3.55 -0.51 -17.70
N VAL A 20 3.94 -0.89 -16.48
CA VAL A 20 3.08 -1.64 -15.56
C VAL A 20 1.78 -0.89 -15.28
N ASP A 21 1.85 0.42 -15.04
CA ASP A 21 0.66 1.25 -14.80
C ASP A 21 -0.28 1.30 -16.01
N LYS A 22 0.23 1.20 -17.24
CA LYS A 22 -0.60 1.13 -18.47
C LYS A 22 -1.23 -0.25 -18.69
N MET A 23 -0.57 -1.30 -18.23
CA MET A 23 -1.04 -2.68 -18.30
C MET A 23 -2.17 -2.97 -17.31
N ARG A 24 -2.26 -2.20 -16.22
CA ARG A 24 -3.25 -2.38 -15.16
C ARG A 24 -4.65 -1.99 -15.64
N THR A 25 -5.64 -2.79 -15.26
CA THR A 25 -7.05 -2.41 -15.35
C THR A 25 -7.43 -1.68 -14.06
N GLU A 26 -7.87 -0.42 -14.16
CA GLU A 26 -8.23 0.39 -12.98
C GLU A 26 -9.34 -0.30 -12.13
N ASP A 27 -9.04 -0.63 -10.88
CA ASP A 27 -10.00 -1.10 -9.88
C ASP A 27 -10.37 0.06 -8.95
N ARG A 28 -11.22 0.98 -9.45
CA ARG A 28 -11.54 2.23 -8.73
C ARG A 28 -12.34 1.95 -7.46
N LYS A 29 -11.75 2.28 -6.32
CA LYS A 29 -12.34 2.19 -4.99
C LYS A 29 -12.37 3.57 -4.32
N GLU A 30 -13.26 3.74 -3.35
CA GLU A 30 -13.44 5.01 -2.67
C GLU A 30 -13.54 4.81 -1.15
N ILE A 31 -12.94 5.73 -0.39
CA ILE A 31 -13.05 5.81 1.07
C ILE A 31 -13.06 7.27 1.50
N TYR A 32 -13.68 7.57 2.65
CA TYR A 32 -13.75 8.92 3.19
C TYR A 32 -13.01 8.99 4.51
N LEU A 33 -12.06 9.92 4.63
CA LEU A 33 -11.16 10.01 5.78
C LEU A 33 -11.22 11.41 6.40
N ALA A 34 -11.68 11.50 7.64
CA ALA A 34 -11.62 12.70 8.46
C ALA A 34 -10.41 12.60 9.40
N GLY A 35 -9.48 13.54 9.30
CA GLY A 35 -8.17 13.45 9.96
C GLY A 35 -7.66 14.78 10.50
N GLY A 36 -8.56 15.70 10.86
CA GLY A 36 -8.21 17.08 11.18
C GLY A 36 -8.38 18.00 9.99
N CYS A 37 -7.59 19.08 9.92
CA CYS A 37 -7.60 20.00 8.78
C CYS A 37 -7.34 19.24 7.47
N PHE A 38 -8.32 19.22 6.56
CA PHE A 38 -8.25 18.36 5.38
C PHE A 38 -7.16 18.76 4.38
N TRP A 39 -6.56 19.96 4.50
CA TRP A 39 -5.52 20.43 3.59
C TRP A 39 -4.27 19.56 3.66
N GLY A 40 -3.85 19.22 4.89
CA GLY A 40 -2.69 18.36 5.11
C GLY A 40 -2.99 16.91 4.73
N VAL A 41 -4.19 16.43 5.04
CA VAL A 41 -4.64 15.07 4.72
C VAL A 41 -4.72 14.87 3.20
N GLU A 42 -5.36 15.78 2.47
CA GLU A 42 -5.41 15.78 1.01
C GLU A 42 -4.00 15.83 0.42
N GLY A 43 -3.18 16.80 0.86
CA GLY A 43 -1.81 16.92 0.39
C GLY A 43 -1.01 15.64 0.59
N TYR A 44 -1.16 14.98 1.74
CA TYR A 44 -0.48 13.72 2.02
C TYR A 44 -0.92 12.61 1.05
N PHE A 45 -2.22 12.35 0.94
CA PHE A 45 -2.73 11.26 0.10
C PHE A 45 -2.50 11.47 -1.39
N GLN A 46 -2.46 12.71 -1.87
CA GLN A 46 -2.10 13.01 -3.27
C GLN A 46 -0.68 12.57 -3.66
N ARG A 47 0.19 12.27 -2.69
CA ARG A 47 1.56 11.78 -2.92
C ARG A 47 1.66 10.25 -2.86
N ILE A 48 0.61 9.56 -2.42
CA ILE A 48 0.60 8.10 -2.31
C ILE A 48 0.33 7.50 -3.70
N LYS A 49 1.20 6.57 -4.13
CA LYS A 49 1.02 5.85 -5.39
C LYS A 49 -0.28 5.02 -5.32
N GLY A 50 -1.03 4.97 -6.43
CA GLY A 50 -2.35 4.33 -6.47
C GLY A 50 -3.51 5.25 -6.09
N VAL A 51 -3.27 6.44 -5.53
CA VAL A 51 -4.33 7.45 -5.38
C VAL A 51 -4.60 8.10 -6.73
N LEU A 52 -5.88 8.05 -7.15
CA LEU A 52 -6.34 8.55 -8.44
C LEU A 52 -6.86 9.98 -8.32
N GLU A 53 -7.76 10.22 -7.36
CA GLU A 53 -8.43 11.49 -7.18
C GLU A 53 -8.67 11.77 -5.68
N THR A 54 -8.60 13.05 -5.32
CA THR A 54 -8.95 13.54 -3.98
C THR A 54 -9.89 14.72 -4.11
N ASP A 55 -10.80 14.84 -3.16
CA ASP A 55 -11.73 15.96 -3.04
C ASP A 55 -11.94 16.24 -1.55
N VAL A 56 -11.88 17.51 -1.14
CA VAL A 56 -12.08 17.90 0.26
C VAL A 56 -13.52 18.36 0.50
N GLY A 57 -14.07 18.03 1.65
CA GLY A 57 -15.47 18.32 1.95
C GLY A 57 -15.85 18.08 3.40
N TYR A 58 -17.16 18.06 3.62
CA TYR A 58 -17.79 18.02 4.93
C TYR A 58 -18.72 16.81 5.03
N ALA A 59 -18.38 15.84 5.87
CA ALA A 59 -19.12 14.58 5.97
C ALA A 59 -19.90 14.43 7.30
N ASN A 60 -20.95 13.62 7.25
CA ASN A 60 -21.71 13.13 8.42
C ASN A 60 -22.13 14.24 9.40
N GLY A 61 -22.70 15.32 8.86
CA GLY A 61 -23.39 16.34 9.65
C GLY A 61 -24.90 16.26 9.55
N ALA A 62 -25.59 17.17 10.22
CA ALA A 62 -27.05 17.16 10.36
C ALA A 62 -27.80 17.57 9.08
N SER A 63 -27.14 18.17 8.10
CA SER A 63 -27.75 18.68 6.86
C SER A 63 -27.06 18.14 5.60
N SER A 64 -27.75 18.17 4.47
CA SER A 64 -27.17 17.82 3.16
C SER A 64 -26.45 19.00 2.49
N GLN A 65 -26.34 20.13 3.19
CA GLN A 65 -25.71 21.37 2.73
C GLN A 65 -25.03 22.01 3.95
N THR A 66 -23.82 22.54 3.74
CA THR A 66 -23.05 23.29 4.73
C THR A 66 -22.00 24.10 3.96
N THR A 67 -21.43 25.12 4.61
CA THR A 67 -20.23 25.83 4.15
C THR A 67 -19.18 25.82 5.25
N TYR A 68 -17.98 26.31 4.95
CA TYR A 68 -16.92 26.45 5.95
C TYR A 68 -17.38 27.30 7.17
N GLU A 69 -18.17 28.36 6.94
CA GLU A 69 -18.67 29.24 8.01
C GLU A 69 -19.73 28.56 8.90
N GLU A 70 -20.49 27.63 8.34
CA GLU A 70 -21.58 26.94 9.03
C GLU A 70 -21.14 25.66 9.74
N LEU A 71 -19.95 25.16 9.42
CA LEU A 71 -19.41 23.86 9.83
C LEU A 71 -19.50 23.58 11.34
N LYS A 72 -19.24 24.60 12.16
CA LYS A 72 -19.32 24.51 13.64
C LYS A 72 -20.73 24.26 14.18
N ARG A 73 -21.76 24.55 13.38
CA ARG A 73 -23.17 24.44 13.76
C ARG A 73 -23.84 23.22 13.15
N THR A 74 -23.37 22.77 11.99
CA THR A 74 -23.96 21.67 11.22
C THR A 74 -23.41 20.31 11.63
N GLY A 75 -22.27 20.26 12.33
CA GLY A 75 -21.74 19.04 12.93
C GLY A 75 -20.97 18.14 11.96
N HIS A 76 -20.73 18.58 10.72
CA HIS A 76 -19.91 17.81 9.78
C HIS A 76 -18.45 17.73 10.24
N ALA A 77 -17.73 16.69 9.79
CA ALA A 77 -16.28 16.59 9.86
C ALA A 77 -15.63 17.06 8.57
N GLU A 78 -14.51 17.76 8.66
CA GLU A 78 -13.59 17.95 7.54
C GLU A 78 -13.06 16.60 7.09
N THR A 79 -13.33 16.26 5.83
CA THR A 79 -13.18 14.91 5.29
C THR A 79 -12.63 14.96 3.88
N ILE A 80 -11.67 14.10 3.56
CA ILE A 80 -11.29 13.84 2.17
C ILE A 80 -12.15 12.70 1.61
N ARG A 81 -12.64 12.86 0.38
CA ARG A 81 -13.07 11.74 -0.46
C ARG A 81 -11.85 11.29 -1.25
N LEU A 82 -11.43 10.05 -1.03
CA LEU A 82 -10.24 9.46 -1.61
C LEU A 82 -10.64 8.37 -2.60
N THR A 83 -10.36 8.58 -3.88
CA THR A 83 -10.49 7.55 -4.90
C THR A 83 -9.12 6.97 -5.21
N TYR A 84 -9.00 5.65 -5.19
CA TYR A 84 -7.73 4.95 -5.40
C TYR A 84 -7.92 3.70 -6.27
N ASP A 85 -6.84 3.23 -6.88
CA ASP A 85 -6.79 1.99 -7.64
C ASP A 85 -6.46 0.82 -6.70
N GLY A 86 -7.47 0.00 -6.44
CA GLY A 86 -7.38 -1.20 -5.62
C GLY A 86 -6.44 -2.26 -6.18
N GLY A 87 -6.05 -2.20 -7.46
CA GLY A 87 -5.02 -3.04 -8.06
C GLY A 87 -3.59 -2.55 -7.77
N GLN A 88 -3.42 -1.30 -7.31
CA GLN A 88 -2.11 -0.72 -7.01
C GLN A 88 -1.88 -0.54 -5.50
N VAL A 89 -2.87 -0.05 -4.77
CA VAL A 89 -2.78 0.22 -3.33
C VAL A 89 -3.97 -0.42 -2.61
N SER A 90 -3.69 -1.08 -1.49
CA SER A 90 -4.72 -1.77 -0.71
C SER A 90 -5.45 -0.81 0.23
N LEU A 91 -6.71 -1.14 0.57
CA LEU A 91 -7.41 -0.44 1.65
C LEU A 91 -6.58 -0.48 2.94
N GLN A 92 -5.94 -1.61 3.21
CA GLN A 92 -5.05 -1.80 4.36
C GLN A 92 -3.92 -0.77 4.39
N GLU A 93 -3.21 -0.59 3.26
CA GLU A 93 -2.13 0.39 3.13
C GLU A 93 -2.66 1.84 3.26
N ILE A 94 -3.81 2.16 2.67
CA ILE A 94 -4.47 3.46 2.84
C ILE A 94 -4.77 3.76 4.32
N LEU A 95 -5.28 2.77 5.06
CA LEU A 95 -5.62 2.93 6.48
C LEU A 95 -4.38 3.06 7.37
N GLU A 96 -3.28 2.37 7.04
CA GLU A 96 -1.99 2.53 7.72
C GLU A 96 -1.40 3.92 7.48
N HIS A 97 -1.46 4.40 6.24
CA HIS A 97 -1.13 5.79 5.91
C HIS A 97 -1.97 6.80 6.68
N TYR A 98 -3.28 6.56 6.81
CA TYR A 98 -4.18 7.39 7.62
C TYR A 98 -3.75 7.41 9.09
N PHE A 99 -3.51 6.26 9.72
CA PHE A 99 -3.07 6.18 11.12
C PHE A 99 -1.67 6.77 11.35
N ARG A 100 -0.80 6.78 10.34
CA ARG A 100 0.53 7.40 10.41
C ARG A 100 0.47 8.92 10.59
N ILE A 101 -0.56 9.58 10.05
CA ILE A 101 -0.63 11.05 10.00
C ILE A 101 -1.58 11.68 11.01
N ILE A 102 -2.31 10.89 11.80
CA ILE A 102 -3.22 11.37 12.84
C ILE A 102 -2.75 11.00 14.24
N ASP A 103 -3.26 11.69 15.26
CA ASP A 103 -3.34 11.18 16.62
C ASP A 103 -4.69 10.45 16.81
N PRO A 104 -4.74 9.11 16.78
CA PRO A 104 -5.98 8.36 16.87
C PRO A 104 -6.59 8.36 18.29
N THR A 105 -5.88 8.92 19.28
CA THR A 105 -6.31 9.01 20.68
C THR A 105 -6.83 10.39 21.07
N SER A 106 -6.72 11.37 20.15
CA SER A 106 -7.13 12.75 20.36
C SER A 106 -8.57 12.98 19.93
N LEU A 107 -9.45 13.28 20.89
CA LEU A 107 -10.86 13.54 20.66
C LEU A 107 -11.07 14.99 20.16
N ASN A 108 -11.70 15.15 19.00
CA ASN A 108 -12.10 16.45 18.41
C ASN A 108 -10.94 17.45 18.27
N ARG A 109 -9.74 16.94 17.97
CA ARG A 109 -8.54 17.75 17.80
C ARG A 109 -7.48 17.00 17.00
N GLN A 110 -6.81 17.69 16.07
CA GLN A 110 -5.56 17.25 15.45
C GLN A 110 -4.57 18.43 15.40
N GLY A 111 -3.36 18.25 15.90
CA GLY A 111 -2.39 19.33 16.04
C GLY A 111 -2.92 20.53 16.84
N ASN A 112 -2.99 21.69 16.19
CA ASN A 112 -3.50 22.94 16.78
C ASN A 112 -4.98 23.20 16.46
N ASP A 113 -5.61 22.33 15.67
CA ASP A 113 -6.98 22.49 15.22
C ASP A 113 -7.94 21.80 16.20
N TRP A 114 -8.88 22.57 16.76
CA TRP A 114 -9.83 22.12 17.80
C TRP A 114 -11.28 22.28 17.36
N GLY A 115 -12.08 21.24 17.61
CA GLY A 115 -13.51 21.23 17.35
C GLY A 115 -13.98 19.90 16.76
N THR A 116 -15.29 19.68 16.80
CA THR A 116 -15.92 18.44 16.28
C THR A 116 -15.74 18.27 14.77
N GLN A 117 -15.48 19.37 14.06
CA GLN A 117 -15.14 19.33 12.64
C GLN A 117 -13.75 18.74 12.36
N TYR A 118 -12.87 18.66 13.36
CA TYR A 118 -11.54 18.06 13.27
C TYR A 118 -11.45 16.69 13.96
N ARG A 119 -12.60 16.05 14.21
CA ARG A 119 -12.63 14.69 14.73
C ARG A 119 -12.02 13.71 13.73
N THR A 120 -11.50 12.61 14.24
CA THR A 120 -11.00 11.51 13.41
C THR A 120 -12.11 10.54 13.10
N GLY A 121 -12.29 10.21 11.83
CA GLY A 121 -13.33 9.31 11.38
C GLY A 121 -13.00 8.65 10.04
N ILE A 122 -13.52 7.45 9.85
CA ILE A 122 -13.44 6.71 8.59
C ILE A 122 -14.87 6.38 8.17
N TYR A 123 -15.26 6.90 6.99
CA TYR A 123 -16.61 6.72 6.47
C TYR A 123 -16.61 5.89 5.19
N TYR A 124 -17.56 4.97 5.10
CA TYR A 124 -17.64 3.99 4.01
C TYR A 124 -19.03 3.98 3.37
N THR A 125 -19.09 3.61 2.10
CA THR A 125 -20.32 3.58 1.31
C THR A 125 -20.90 2.16 1.16
N ASP A 126 -20.10 1.12 1.42
CA ASP A 126 -20.52 -0.27 1.35
C ASP A 126 -20.15 -1.08 2.61
N LEU A 127 -20.90 -2.15 2.87
CA LEU A 127 -20.76 -2.96 4.07
C LEU A 127 -19.44 -3.74 4.13
N VAL A 128 -18.89 -4.18 2.98
CA VAL A 128 -17.68 -5.00 2.93
C VAL A 128 -16.49 -4.14 3.36
N THR A 129 -16.36 -2.94 2.80
CA THR A 129 -15.38 -1.94 3.22
C THR A 129 -15.56 -1.60 4.69
N GLY A 130 -16.80 -1.36 5.14
CA GLY A 130 -17.09 -1.06 6.55
C GLY A 130 -16.61 -2.14 7.52
N LEU A 131 -16.83 -3.42 7.21
CA LEU A 131 -16.36 -4.54 8.02
C LEU A 131 -14.82 -4.63 8.05
N ALA A 132 -14.17 -4.41 6.90
CA ALA A 132 -12.70 -4.40 6.81
C ALA A 132 -12.09 -3.26 7.66
N VAL A 133 -12.64 -2.05 7.56
CA VAL A 133 -12.20 -0.90 8.37
C VAL A 133 -12.41 -1.17 9.86
N GLN A 134 -13.56 -1.72 10.25
CA GLN A 134 -13.83 -2.06 11.65
C GLN A 134 -12.83 -3.07 12.20
N ALA A 135 -12.52 -4.12 11.42
CA ALA A 135 -11.52 -5.11 11.80
C ALA A 135 -10.14 -4.46 11.95
N PHE A 136 -9.73 -3.63 11.00
CA PHE A 136 -8.45 -2.89 11.07
C PHE A 136 -8.36 -2.01 12.32
N VAL A 137 -9.38 -1.17 12.58
CA VAL A 137 -9.38 -0.28 13.75
C VAL A 137 -9.42 -1.08 15.07
N ALA A 138 -10.07 -2.24 15.09
CA ALA A 138 -10.08 -3.13 16.26
C ALA A 138 -8.69 -3.73 16.55
N GLU A 139 -7.92 -4.07 15.53
CA GLU A 139 -6.52 -4.49 15.70
C GLU A 139 -5.64 -3.31 16.12
N LYS A 140 -5.76 -2.15 15.44
CA LYS A 140 -4.98 -0.95 15.79
C LYS A 140 -5.16 -0.51 17.24
N LYS A 141 -6.37 -0.64 17.79
CA LYS A 141 -6.64 -0.37 19.21
C LYS A 141 -5.70 -1.10 20.18
N LYS A 142 -5.17 -2.26 19.81
CA LYS A 142 -4.26 -3.05 20.65
C LYS A 142 -2.85 -2.46 20.72
N GLU A 143 -2.47 -1.64 19.74
CA GLU A 143 -1.16 -0.98 19.67
C GLU A 143 -1.08 0.27 20.56
N TYR A 144 -2.21 0.83 20.99
CA TYR A 144 -2.26 2.07 21.76
C TYR A 144 -2.61 1.83 23.23
N GLY A 145 -1.81 2.41 24.13
CA GLY A 145 -2.10 2.41 25.57
C GLY A 145 -3.25 3.32 25.99
N LYS A 146 -3.68 4.24 25.11
CA LYS A 146 -4.85 5.11 25.29
C LYS A 146 -5.98 4.66 24.36
N PRO A 147 -7.25 4.91 24.71
CA PRO A 147 -8.37 4.58 23.82
C PRO A 147 -8.24 5.28 22.47
N VAL A 148 -8.30 4.49 21.38
CA VAL A 148 -8.50 5.03 20.03
C VAL A 148 -9.93 5.52 19.90
N VAL A 149 -10.08 6.79 19.53
CA VAL A 149 -11.36 7.51 19.42
C VAL A 149 -11.82 7.74 17.97
N VAL A 150 -11.09 7.19 16.99
CA VAL A 150 -11.47 7.22 15.57
C VAL A 150 -12.84 6.56 15.40
N GLU A 151 -13.81 7.29 14.90
CA GLU A 151 -15.15 6.77 14.59
C GLU A 151 -15.15 5.99 13.26
N VAL A 152 -15.95 4.94 13.17
CA VAL A 152 -16.10 4.13 11.96
C VAL A 152 -17.58 3.96 11.68
N GLU A 153 -18.08 4.72 10.71
CA GLU A 153 -19.52 4.84 10.44
C GLU A 153 -19.83 4.80 8.94
N PRO A 154 -21.04 4.38 8.53
CA PRO A 154 -21.48 4.59 7.16
C PRO A 154 -21.46 6.08 6.81
N LEU A 155 -21.11 6.40 5.56
CA LEU A 155 -21.25 7.75 5.04
C LEU A 155 -22.74 8.10 4.92
N GLN A 156 -23.17 9.17 5.59
CA GLN A 156 -24.56 9.64 5.57
C GLN A 156 -24.76 10.76 4.55
N ASN A 157 -23.82 11.70 4.51
CA ASN A 157 -23.77 12.79 3.54
C ASN A 157 -22.32 13.25 3.37
N TYR A 158 -22.05 13.83 2.20
CA TYR A 158 -20.80 14.48 1.88
C TYR A 158 -21.09 15.73 1.06
N VAL A 159 -20.61 16.87 1.53
CA VAL A 159 -20.74 18.17 0.84
C VAL A 159 -19.34 18.59 0.43
N SER A 160 -19.09 18.65 -0.88
CA SER A 160 -17.83 19.19 -1.42
C SER A 160 -17.56 20.58 -0.87
N ALA A 161 -16.33 20.82 -0.42
CA ALA A 161 -15.91 22.15 0.01
C ALA A 161 -15.73 23.07 -1.21
N GLU A 162 -15.66 24.36 -0.93
CA GLU A 162 -15.47 25.41 -1.92
C GLU A 162 -14.13 25.28 -2.66
N ASP A 163 -14.06 25.76 -3.91
CA ASP A 163 -12.89 25.61 -4.79
C ASP A 163 -11.57 26.11 -4.19
N TYR A 164 -11.61 27.05 -3.25
CA TYR A 164 -10.39 27.56 -2.61
C TYR A 164 -9.79 26.56 -1.60
N HIS A 165 -10.58 25.62 -1.09
CA HIS A 165 -10.12 24.54 -0.22
C HIS A 165 -9.54 23.36 -0.99
N GLN A 166 -10.04 23.10 -2.20
CA GLN A 166 -9.55 22.04 -3.08
C GLN A 166 -8.09 22.26 -3.44
N ASP A 167 -7.24 21.24 -3.41
CA ASP A 167 -5.82 21.34 -3.76
C ASP A 167 -5.09 22.49 -3.03
N TYR A 168 -5.48 22.81 -1.80
CA TYR A 168 -5.06 24.04 -1.13
C TYR A 168 -3.53 24.18 -1.05
N LEU A 169 -2.82 23.09 -0.72
CA LEU A 169 -1.36 23.09 -0.59
C LEU A 169 -0.62 23.05 -1.94
N LYS A 170 -1.28 22.67 -3.04
CA LYS A 170 -0.74 22.88 -4.39
C LYS A 170 -0.81 24.37 -4.76
N LYS A 171 -1.91 25.02 -4.42
CA LYS A 171 -2.14 26.46 -4.67
C LYS A 171 -1.29 27.34 -3.74
N ASN A 172 -1.08 26.88 -2.50
CA ASN A 172 -0.37 27.59 -1.44
C ASN A 172 0.71 26.68 -0.82
N PRO A 173 1.89 26.53 -1.44
CA PRO A 173 2.92 25.58 -0.99
C PRO A 173 3.44 25.81 0.44
N PHE A 174 3.34 27.05 0.94
CA PHE A 174 3.71 27.43 2.31
C PHE A 174 2.49 27.64 3.21
N GLY A 175 1.33 27.12 2.80
CA GLY A 175 0.10 27.15 3.57
C GLY A 175 0.20 26.37 4.87
N TYR A 176 -0.74 26.59 5.77
CA TYR A 176 -0.82 25.84 7.02
C TYR A 176 -1.00 24.34 6.74
N CYS A 177 -0.19 23.53 7.42
CA CYS A 177 -0.27 22.07 7.38
C CYS A 177 0.24 21.52 8.71
N HIS A 178 -0.58 20.76 9.43
CA HIS A 178 -0.17 20.06 10.65
C HIS A 178 0.39 18.65 10.38
N VAL A 179 0.14 18.12 9.17
CA VAL A 179 0.67 16.83 8.70
C VAL A 179 2.08 17.04 8.13
N ASP A 180 3.01 16.15 8.47
CA ASP A 180 4.30 16.10 7.79
C ASP A 180 4.14 15.40 6.43
N LEU A 181 4.12 16.19 5.35
CA LEU A 181 3.93 15.70 3.99
C LEU A 181 5.12 14.87 3.49
N ALA A 182 6.31 15.01 4.11
CA ALA A 182 7.49 14.25 3.71
C ALA A 182 7.32 12.75 4.00
N LEU A 183 6.52 12.42 5.03
CA LEU A 183 6.20 11.04 5.39
C LEU A 183 5.51 10.26 4.27
N ALA A 184 4.89 10.92 3.27
CA ALA A 184 4.27 10.23 2.13
C ALA A 184 5.31 9.62 1.18
N SER A 185 6.54 10.15 1.18
CA SER A 185 7.65 9.64 0.37
C SER A 185 8.56 8.67 1.14
N GLU A 186 8.29 8.46 2.42
CA GLU A 186 9.04 7.54 3.27
C GLU A 186 8.34 6.19 3.36
N PRO A 187 9.09 5.07 3.41
CA PRO A 187 8.52 3.74 3.59
C PRO A 187 7.55 3.70 4.77
N LEU A 188 6.42 3.00 4.58
CA LEU A 188 5.38 2.87 5.61
C LEU A 188 5.88 2.07 6.83
N TYR A 189 6.77 1.11 6.58
CA TYR A 189 7.35 0.21 7.58
C TYR A 189 8.86 0.36 7.64
N ASP A 190 9.46 0.05 8.79
CA ASP A 190 10.91 0.05 8.93
C ASP A 190 11.53 -1.14 8.16
N ARG A 191 12.19 -0.82 7.06
CA ARG A 191 12.89 -1.78 6.20
C ARG A 191 14.37 -1.91 6.51
N SER A 192 14.90 -1.15 7.47
CA SER A 192 16.33 -1.09 7.77
C SER A 192 16.93 -2.43 8.24
N LYS A 193 16.07 -3.35 8.70
CA LYS A 193 16.40 -4.73 9.09
C LYS A 193 16.63 -5.68 7.90
N PHE A 194 16.08 -5.38 6.72
CA PHE A 194 16.12 -6.27 5.55
C PHE A 194 17.31 -5.97 4.64
N ARG A 195 18.54 -6.12 5.16
CA ARG A 195 19.75 -5.81 4.38
C ARG A 195 20.20 -6.99 3.55
N LYS A 196 20.51 -6.75 2.27
CA LYS A 196 21.14 -7.74 1.40
C LYS A 196 22.47 -8.24 2.00
N PRO A 197 22.61 -9.55 2.26
CA PRO A 197 23.89 -10.15 2.63
C PRO A 197 24.93 -10.03 1.51
N SER A 198 26.21 -10.28 1.83
CA SER A 198 27.28 -10.33 0.83
C SER A 198 27.16 -11.56 -0.08
N ASP A 199 27.71 -11.50 -1.29
CA ASP A 199 27.70 -12.63 -2.23
C ASP A 199 28.25 -13.92 -1.62
N GLU A 200 29.32 -13.82 -0.83
CA GLU A 200 29.93 -14.96 -0.15
C GLU A 200 29.00 -15.60 0.89
N GLU A 201 28.15 -14.81 1.55
CA GLU A 201 27.14 -15.31 2.48
C GLU A 201 26.00 -15.96 1.71
N LEU A 202 25.53 -15.34 0.62
CA LEU A 202 24.47 -15.88 -0.24
C LEU A 202 24.83 -17.23 -0.83
N ARG A 203 26.07 -17.42 -1.30
CA ARG A 203 26.55 -18.72 -1.82
C ARG A 203 26.59 -19.83 -0.77
N LYS A 204 26.56 -19.49 0.53
CA LYS A 204 26.55 -20.46 1.64
C LYS A 204 25.14 -20.71 2.16
N SER A 205 24.27 -19.71 2.16
CA SER A 205 22.93 -19.79 2.74
C SER A 205 21.87 -20.27 1.75
N LEU A 206 21.99 -19.89 0.47
CA LEU A 206 21.03 -20.24 -0.57
C LEU A 206 21.35 -21.61 -1.19
N THR A 207 20.30 -22.30 -1.60
CA THR A 207 20.45 -23.44 -2.52
C THR A 207 20.98 -22.97 -3.88
N PRO A 208 21.59 -23.85 -4.70
CA PRO A 208 22.03 -23.47 -6.03
C PRO A 208 20.94 -22.82 -6.88
N LEU A 209 19.71 -23.37 -6.87
CA LEU A 209 18.59 -22.81 -7.63
C LEU A 209 18.17 -21.43 -7.12
N GLN A 210 18.07 -21.23 -5.81
CA GLN A 210 17.73 -19.93 -5.21
C GLN A 210 18.78 -18.87 -5.58
N TYR A 211 20.08 -19.23 -5.56
CA TYR A 211 21.15 -18.33 -5.95
C TYR A 211 21.07 -17.96 -7.44
N GLU A 212 20.93 -18.95 -8.32
CA GLU A 212 20.82 -18.70 -9.76
C GLU A 212 19.59 -17.85 -10.11
N VAL A 213 18.43 -18.13 -9.51
CA VAL A 213 17.22 -17.35 -9.74
C VAL A 213 17.40 -15.92 -9.24
N THR A 214 17.79 -15.72 -7.98
CA THR A 214 17.79 -14.39 -7.37
C THR A 214 18.94 -13.50 -7.81
N GLN A 215 20.12 -14.06 -8.11
CA GLN A 215 21.32 -13.28 -8.43
C GLN A 215 21.69 -13.30 -9.92
N ASN A 216 21.32 -14.35 -10.66
CA ASN A 216 21.68 -14.53 -12.07
C ASN A 216 20.48 -14.56 -13.02
N GLU A 217 19.30 -14.11 -12.55
CA GLU A 217 18.08 -13.97 -13.37
C GLU A 217 17.64 -15.28 -14.03
N ALA A 218 17.99 -16.43 -13.42
CA ALA A 218 17.48 -17.71 -13.85
C ALA A 218 15.98 -17.85 -13.57
N THR A 219 15.34 -18.78 -14.25
CA THR A 219 13.92 -19.11 -14.03
C THR A 219 13.80 -20.59 -13.69
N GLU A 220 13.12 -20.91 -12.59
CA GLU A 220 12.85 -22.30 -12.20
C GLU A 220 11.91 -22.97 -13.21
N HIS A 221 11.92 -24.30 -13.28
CA HIS A 221 11.02 -25.02 -14.17
C HIS A 221 9.55 -24.90 -13.72
N PRO A 222 8.60 -24.80 -14.66
CA PRO A 222 7.19 -24.69 -14.31
C PRO A 222 6.72 -25.93 -13.54
N PHE A 223 5.79 -25.73 -12.61
CA PHE A 223 5.16 -26.73 -11.73
C PHE A 223 6.12 -27.45 -10.78
N THR A 224 7.36 -26.93 -10.62
CA THR A 224 8.35 -27.56 -9.72
C THR A 224 8.43 -26.94 -8.34
N SER A 225 8.01 -25.68 -8.18
CA SER A 225 7.98 -25.03 -6.88
C SER A 225 6.85 -25.57 -6.00
N GLU A 226 7.15 -25.75 -4.71
CA GLU A 226 6.16 -26.05 -3.69
C GLU A 226 5.09 -24.95 -3.55
N TYR A 227 5.40 -23.71 -3.94
CA TYR A 227 4.49 -22.57 -3.83
C TYR A 227 3.55 -22.41 -5.05
N ASP A 228 3.68 -23.22 -6.11
CA ASP A 228 2.74 -23.18 -7.24
C ASP A 228 1.33 -23.56 -6.78
N LYS A 229 1.16 -24.79 -6.27
CA LYS A 229 -0.10 -25.31 -5.72
C LYS A 229 -0.16 -25.19 -4.19
N PHE A 230 -0.08 -23.95 -3.72
CA PHE A 230 -0.04 -23.61 -2.31
C PHE A 230 -1.01 -22.45 -1.99
N ASP A 231 -1.78 -22.58 -0.91
CA ASP A 231 -2.85 -21.65 -0.53
C ASP A 231 -2.95 -21.42 0.99
N GLU A 232 -1.85 -21.66 1.73
CA GLU A 232 -1.85 -21.37 3.17
C GLU A 232 -1.82 -19.86 3.43
N LYS A 233 -2.45 -19.45 4.54
CA LYS A 233 -2.48 -18.05 4.98
C LYS A 233 -1.15 -17.63 5.56
N GLY A 234 -0.58 -16.57 5.00
CA GLY A 234 0.70 -16.01 5.41
C GLY A 234 1.22 -14.99 4.40
N ILE A 235 2.51 -14.67 4.50
CA ILE A 235 3.22 -13.78 3.57
C ILE A 235 4.38 -14.51 2.89
N TYR A 236 4.75 -14.03 1.71
CA TYR A 236 5.93 -14.45 0.98
C TYR A 236 6.97 -13.35 1.09
N VAL A 237 8.11 -13.68 1.67
CA VAL A 237 9.24 -12.78 1.84
C VAL A 237 10.35 -13.11 0.84
N ASP A 238 11.21 -12.15 0.54
CA ASP A 238 12.44 -12.39 -0.22
C ASP A 238 13.31 -13.41 0.53
N VAL A 239 13.70 -14.49 -0.16
CA VAL A 239 14.58 -15.51 0.42
C VAL A 239 15.97 -14.95 0.79
N VAL A 240 16.38 -13.84 0.17
CA VAL A 240 17.69 -13.18 0.35
C VAL A 240 17.70 -12.26 1.57
N THR A 241 16.70 -11.38 1.70
CA THR A 241 16.68 -10.31 2.71
C THR A 241 15.67 -10.54 3.83
N GLY A 242 14.66 -11.36 3.57
CA GLY A 242 13.48 -11.48 4.42
C GLY A 242 12.48 -10.32 4.27
N GLU A 243 12.65 -9.40 3.33
CA GLU A 243 11.67 -8.32 3.13
C GLU A 243 10.32 -8.88 2.64
N PRO A 244 9.17 -8.41 3.15
CA PRO A 244 7.86 -8.85 2.66
C PRO A 244 7.59 -8.38 1.22
N LEU A 245 7.21 -9.33 0.37
CA LEU A 245 6.97 -9.09 -1.06
C LEU A 245 5.50 -9.25 -1.44
N PHE A 246 4.87 -10.35 -1.00
CA PHE A 246 3.50 -10.68 -1.39
C PHE A 246 2.70 -11.24 -0.21
N SER A 247 1.38 -11.02 -0.24
CA SER A 247 0.45 -11.66 0.68
C SER A 247 -0.22 -12.86 0.02
N SER A 248 -0.52 -13.90 0.81
CA SER A 248 -1.38 -15.00 0.38
C SER A 248 -2.79 -14.57 -0.04
N SER A 249 -3.29 -13.42 0.44
CA SER A 249 -4.59 -12.87 0.01
C SER A 249 -4.61 -12.43 -1.46
N GLU A 250 -3.43 -12.14 -2.02
CA GLU A 250 -3.25 -11.68 -3.40
C GLU A 250 -2.78 -12.82 -4.31
N LYS A 251 -2.57 -14.03 -3.77
CA LYS A 251 -2.15 -15.20 -4.54
C LYS A 251 -3.34 -15.85 -5.23
N TYR A 252 -3.14 -16.34 -6.45
CA TYR A 252 -4.13 -17.14 -7.17
C TYR A 252 -3.46 -18.20 -8.06
N ASP A 253 -4.24 -19.18 -8.51
CA ASP A 253 -3.78 -20.19 -9.47
C ASP A 253 -3.96 -19.69 -10.90
N ALA A 254 -2.87 -19.25 -11.53
CA ALA A 254 -2.86 -18.82 -12.92
C ALA A 254 -2.71 -20.00 -13.92
N GLY A 255 -2.40 -21.22 -13.44
CA GLY A 255 -2.14 -22.36 -14.31
C GLY A 255 -0.84 -22.28 -15.13
N CYS A 256 0.01 -21.28 -14.90
CA CYS A 256 1.28 -21.11 -15.62
C CYS A 256 2.44 -21.96 -15.06
N GLY A 257 2.29 -22.49 -13.84
CA GLY A 257 3.30 -23.33 -13.17
C GLY A 257 4.26 -22.56 -12.27
N TRP A 258 4.02 -21.26 -12.04
CA TRP A 258 4.74 -20.46 -11.05
C TRP A 258 3.76 -19.78 -10.10
N PRO A 259 4.14 -19.56 -8.83
CA PRO A 259 3.39 -18.70 -7.91
C PRO A 259 2.97 -17.38 -8.58
N SER A 260 1.67 -17.11 -8.56
CA SER A 260 1.10 -15.95 -9.23
C SER A 260 0.33 -15.07 -8.25
N PHE A 261 0.59 -13.77 -8.32
CA PHE A 261 -0.05 -12.77 -7.47
C PHE A 261 -0.68 -11.66 -8.30
N THR A 262 -1.68 -10.97 -7.76
CA THR A 262 -2.36 -9.82 -8.40
C THR A 262 -1.61 -8.51 -8.18
N ARG A 263 -0.92 -8.37 -7.03
CA ARG A 263 -0.13 -7.20 -6.64
C ARG A 263 0.90 -7.51 -5.53
N PRO A 264 1.93 -6.68 -5.34
CA PRO A 264 2.81 -6.75 -4.18
C PRO A 264 2.06 -6.40 -2.87
N ILE A 265 2.66 -6.76 -1.72
CA ILE A 265 2.09 -6.52 -0.39
C ILE A 265 1.96 -5.04 -0.05
N THR A 266 2.92 -4.22 -0.50
CA THR A 266 2.89 -2.75 -0.45
C THR A 266 3.48 -2.18 -1.75
N GLY A 267 3.14 -0.92 -2.07
CA GLY A 267 3.57 -0.28 -3.32
C GLY A 267 5.08 -0.08 -3.49
N ASP A 268 5.86 -0.24 -2.41
CA ASP A 268 7.32 -0.09 -2.35
C ASP A 268 8.08 -1.42 -2.14
N SER A 269 7.41 -2.57 -2.16
CA SER A 269 8.04 -3.90 -1.99
C SER A 269 8.80 -4.41 -3.21
N VAL A 270 8.47 -3.94 -4.40
CA VAL A 270 9.11 -4.38 -5.64
C VAL A 270 9.47 -3.20 -6.54
N GLU A 271 10.49 -3.44 -7.36
CA GLU A 271 10.91 -2.57 -8.45
C GLU A 271 10.73 -3.28 -9.79
N TYR A 272 10.68 -2.49 -10.86
CA TYR A 272 10.44 -3.00 -12.21
C TYR A 272 11.62 -2.67 -13.11
N ARG A 273 11.98 -3.57 -14.02
CA ARG A 273 12.98 -3.31 -15.06
C ARG A 273 12.48 -3.81 -16.41
N LYS A 274 12.90 -3.14 -17.48
CA LYS A 274 12.65 -3.64 -18.83
C LYS A 274 13.54 -4.84 -19.09
N ASP A 275 12.96 -5.90 -19.61
CA ASP A 275 13.66 -7.12 -20.00
C ASP A 275 13.39 -7.41 -21.48
N GLU A 276 14.45 -7.30 -22.29
CA GLU A 276 14.45 -7.59 -23.74
C GLU A 276 15.11 -8.96 -24.06
N SER A 277 15.38 -9.78 -23.03
CA SER A 277 15.99 -11.09 -23.20
C SER A 277 15.10 -12.04 -24.00
N LEU A 278 15.73 -13.04 -24.62
CA LEU A 278 15.07 -14.07 -25.43
C LEU A 278 14.21 -13.53 -26.60
N GLY A 279 14.43 -12.28 -27.01
CA GLY A 279 13.70 -11.64 -28.11
C GLY A 279 12.26 -11.28 -27.76
N MET A 280 11.93 -11.17 -26.47
CA MET A 280 10.63 -10.73 -25.97
C MET A 280 10.79 -9.41 -25.24
N GLU A 281 9.76 -8.56 -25.25
CA GLU A 281 9.66 -7.41 -24.36
C GLU A 281 8.80 -7.80 -23.15
N ARG A 282 9.41 -7.81 -21.96
CA ARG A 282 8.77 -8.13 -20.70
C ARG A 282 9.16 -7.11 -19.64
N ILE A 283 8.43 -7.11 -18.53
CA ILE A 283 8.77 -6.33 -17.35
C ILE A 283 9.23 -7.29 -16.25
N GLU A 284 10.51 -7.22 -15.92
CA GLU A 284 11.11 -7.91 -14.79
C GLU A 284 10.63 -7.28 -13.48
N VAL A 285 10.40 -8.12 -12.47
CA VAL A 285 10.08 -7.73 -11.10
C VAL A 285 11.24 -8.13 -10.19
N ARG A 286 11.71 -7.17 -9.38
CA ARG A 286 12.82 -7.36 -8.43
C ARG A 286 12.44 -6.88 -7.04
N SER A 287 13.06 -7.44 -6.00
CA SER A 287 12.85 -6.99 -4.62
C SER A 287 13.57 -5.66 -4.36
N THR A 288 12.94 -4.74 -3.63
CA THR A 288 13.49 -3.38 -3.44
C THR A 288 14.76 -3.37 -2.57
N GLN A 289 14.81 -4.13 -1.47
CA GLN A 289 15.99 -4.15 -0.59
C GLN A 289 17.07 -5.14 -1.06
N GLY A 290 16.65 -6.27 -1.65
CA GLY A 290 17.55 -7.33 -2.09
C GLY A 290 18.11 -7.16 -3.50
N ASP A 291 17.48 -6.35 -4.34
CA ASP A 291 17.68 -6.37 -5.80
C ASP A 291 17.67 -7.81 -6.36
N SER A 292 16.84 -8.68 -5.75
CA SER A 292 16.73 -10.09 -6.11
C SER A 292 15.82 -10.19 -7.32
N HIS A 293 16.23 -10.90 -8.37
CA HIS A 293 15.32 -11.25 -9.45
C HIS A 293 14.22 -12.15 -8.89
N LEU A 294 12.97 -11.74 -9.09
CA LEU A 294 11.78 -12.47 -8.63
C LEU A 294 11.09 -13.17 -9.80
N GLY A 295 10.94 -12.49 -10.93
CA GLY A 295 10.26 -12.99 -12.11
C GLY A 295 9.77 -11.84 -12.99
N HIS A 296 8.53 -11.93 -13.47
CA HIS A 296 7.97 -10.98 -14.43
C HIS A 296 6.51 -10.64 -14.12
N VAL A 297 6.06 -9.47 -14.58
CA VAL A 297 4.66 -9.04 -14.50
C VAL A 297 4.02 -8.98 -15.89
N PHE A 298 2.77 -9.42 -15.99
CA PHE A 298 1.99 -9.53 -17.23
C PHE A 298 0.60 -8.89 -17.06
N GLU A 299 -0.06 -8.57 -18.17
CA GLU A 299 -1.40 -7.95 -18.22
C GLU A 299 -2.55 -8.96 -18.41
N ASP A 300 -2.27 -10.24 -18.20
CA ASP A 300 -3.19 -11.36 -18.38
C ASP A 300 -3.77 -11.89 -17.05
N GLY A 301 -3.74 -11.07 -16.00
CA GLY A 301 -4.29 -11.40 -14.69
C GLY A 301 -5.81 -11.19 -14.56
N PRO A 302 -6.39 -11.48 -13.38
CA PRO A 302 -7.80 -11.29 -13.11
C PRO A 302 -8.18 -9.80 -13.20
N LYS A 303 -9.05 -9.46 -14.16
CA LYS A 303 -9.43 -8.06 -14.44
C LYS A 303 -10.13 -7.37 -13.29
N ASP A 304 -10.85 -8.12 -12.47
CA ASP A 304 -11.52 -7.66 -11.25
C ASP A 304 -10.56 -7.41 -10.07
N GLN A 305 -9.27 -7.69 -10.25
CA GLN A 305 -8.21 -7.50 -9.25
C GLN A 305 -7.02 -6.73 -9.83
N GLY A 306 -7.27 -5.82 -10.77
CA GLY A 306 -6.24 -4.98 -11.38
C GLY A 306 -5.68 -5.50 -12.71
N GLY A 307 -6.01 -6.73 -13.12
CA GLY A 307 -5.60 -7.30 -14.41
C GLY A 307 -4.12 -7.68 -14.52
N LEU A 308 -3.33 -7.48 -13.48
CA LEU A 308 -1.90 -7.83 -13.47
C LEU A 308 -1.69 -9.25 -12.94
N ARG A 309 -0.66 -9.92 -13.49
CA ARG A 309 -0.16 -11.19 -13.02
C ARG A 309 1.33 -11.10 -12.73
N TYR A 310 1.68 -11.09 -11.45
CA TYR A 310 3.05 -11.20 -10.96
C TYR A 310 3.43 -12.69 -10.94
N CYS A 311 4.16 -13.12 -11.95
CA CYS A 311 4.63 -14.50 -12.12
C CYS A 311 6.01 -14.64 -11.49
N ILE A 312 6.06 -15.20 -10.29
CA ILE A 312 7.25 -15.15 -9.42
C ILE A 312 7.82 -16.55 -9.24
N ASN A 313 9.13 -16.69 -9.33
CA ASN A 313 9.82 -17.94 -9.00
C ASN A 313 9.63 -18.24 -7.51
N GLY A 314 9.13 -19.42 -7.16
CA GLY A 314 9.08 -19.82 -5.76
C GLY A 314 10.46 -19.94 -5.13
N ALA A 315 11.50 -20.25 -5.93
CA ALA A 315 12.89 -20.21 -5.50
C ALA A 315 13.39 -18.80 -5.09
N SER A 316 12.69 -17.70 -5.39
CA SER A 316 13.04 -16.38 -4.83
C SER A 316 12.28 -16.06 -3.54
N LEU A 317 11.40 -16.94 -3.07
CA LEU A 317 10.49 -16.69 -1.96
C LEU A 317 10.75 -17.63 -0.78
N ARG A 318 10.46 -17.12 0.41
CA ARG A 318 10.25 -17.92 1.63
C ARG A 318 8.87 -17.60 2.18
N PHE A 319 8.05 -18.62 2.42
CA PHE A 319 6.74 -18.43 3.03
C PHE A 319 6.84 -18.34 4.56
N ILE A 320 6.03 -17.46 5.15
CA ILE A 320 5.85 -17.32 6.60
C ILE A 320 4.36 -17.44 6.90
N ALA A 321 3.98 -18.55 7.55
CA ALA A 321 2.61 -18.82 7.94
C ALA A 321 2.08 -17.78 8.94
N LEU A 322 0.79 -17.46 8.84
CA LEU A 322 0.12 -16.42 9.62
C LEU A 322 0.34 -16.57 11.14
N GLU A 323 0.32 -17.79 11.65
CA GLU A 323 0.55 -18.11 13.07
C GLU A 323 1.99 -17.87 13.56
N ASN A 324 2.94 -17.73 12.64
CA ASN A 324 4.36 -17.50 12.92
C ASN A 324 4.79 -16.06 12.65
N MET A 325 4.02 -15.29 11.88
CA MET A 325 4.36 -13.91 11.49
C MET A 325 4.74 -13.03 12.68
N GLU A 326 3.93 -13.00 13.74
CA GLU A 326 4.21 -12.20 14.94
C GLU A 326 5.53 -12.61 15.59
N LYS A 327 5.75 -13.92 15.75
CA LYS A 327 6.95 -14.49 16.41
C LYS A 327 8.21 -14.24 15.60
N GLU A 328 8.10 -14.21 14.28
CA GLU A 328 9.21 -13.93 13.37
C GLU A 328 9.43 -12.44 13.10
N GLY A 329 8.65 -11.55 13.73
CA GLY A 329 8.84 -10.10 13.63
C GLY A 329 8.17 -9.44 12.41
N TYR A 330 7.11 -10.07 11.89
CA TYR A 330 6.26 -9.61 10.79
C TYR A 330 4.84 -9.24 11.24
N GLY A 331 4.65 -8.95 12.53
CA GLY A 331 3.34 -8.59 13.10
C GLY A 331 2.65 -7.44 12.37
N GLU A 332 3.42 -6.43 11.97
CA GLU A 332 2.96 -5.26 11.20
C GLU A 332 2.35 -5.61 9.82
N TYR A 333 2.61 -6.81 9.29
CA TYR A 333 2.09 -7.28 8.00
C TYR A 333 0.89 -8.25 8.13
N ILE A 334 0.53 -8.67 9.33
CA ILE A 334 -0.63 -9.55 9.58
C ILE A 334 -1.92 -9.01 8.93
N PRO A 335 -2.21 -7.70 8.99
CA PRO A 335 -3.43 -7.16 8.38
C PRO A 335 -3.54 -7.35 6.86
N TYR A 336 -2.43 -7.55 6.13
CA TYR A 336 -2.48 -7.81 4.68
C TYR A 336 -2.92 -9.24 4.34
N VAL A 337 -2.98 -10.15 5.31
CA VAL A 337 -3.32 -11.57 5.11
C VAL A 337 -4.79 -11.87 5.43
N ARG A 338 -5.40 -11.07 6.33
CA ARG A 338 -6.67 -11.39 7.00
C ARG A 338 -7.90 -10.89 6.27
#